data_AF-A0A2V6FBQ5-F1
#
_entry.id   AF-A0A2V6FBQ5-F1
#
_cell.length_a   1.000
_cell.length_b   1.000
_cell.length_c   1.000
_cell.angle_alpha   90.00
_cell.angle_beta   90.00
_cell.angle_gamma   90.00
#
_symmetry.space_group_name_H-M   'P 1'
#
loop_
_entity.id
_entity.type
_entity.pdbx_description
1 polymer ?
#
loop_
_entity_poly.entity_id
_entity_poly.type
_entity_poly.pdbx_seq_one_letter_code
_entity_poly.pdbx_strand_id
1 'polypeptide(L)'
;MNIPLEDNFTDVIGKAQRGLEISDSDLAKKARLDASAIRKLRRGHYDELALFRVAPVLGLGARALADLAQNEYRPEVREIDGLTMFNTPYHDMTVNAFLVWDPKSHEAIAFDTGADCRPILDRVKRDKLTVKLILLTHAHPDHIADLSRLKTQTGAPVYISEREAAFGAETISEGHEFNVGNLNVKALLTWGHSRGGMTFFVTGLARPIAVVGDSIFAGSMGGGNISYKEALKNNVEKILTLPDQTIICPGHGPMTTVGEEKAHNPFFVGRI
;
A
#
# COMPACT_ATOMS: atom_id res chain seq x y z
N MET A 1 13.85 -0.25 13.17
CA MET A 1 12.71 -0.82 13.92
C MET A 1 11.97 -1.70 12.92
N ASN A 2 11.68 -2.97 13.23
CA ASN A 2 10.92 -3.82 12.30
C ASN A 2 9.45 -3.40 12.34
N ILE A 3 8.93 -2.88 11.24
CA ILE A 3 7.50 -2.59 11.10
C ILE A 3 6.78 -3.93 10.86
N PRO A 4 5.74 -4.27 11.65
CA PRO A 4 4.99 -5.51 11.46
C PRO A 4 4.20 -5.46 10.15
N LEU A 5 3.89 -6.64 9.58
CA LEU A 5 2.93 -6.73 8.48
C LEU A 5 1.60 -6.09 8.88
N GLU A 6 0.98 -5.38 7.94
CA GLU A 6 -0.33 -4.76 8.17
C GLU A 6 -1.42 -5.81 8.41
N ASP A 7 -1.43 -6.85 7.58
CA ASP A 7 -2.43 -7.89 7.62
C ASP A 7 -1.85 -9.24 8.01
N ASN A 8 -2.63 -10.00 8.78
CA ASN A 8 -2.41 -11.43 8.92
C ASN A 8 -3.31 -12.22 7.94
N PHE A 9 -3.17 -13.55 7.92
CA PHE A 9 -3.94 -14.41 7.02
C PHE A 9 -5.46 -14.33 7.22
N THR A 10 -5.94 -13.98 8.42
CA THR A 10 -7.39 -13.83 8.70
C THR A 10 -7.95 -12.55 8.08
N ASP A 11 -7.13 -11.49 8.03
CA ASP A 11 -7.48 -10.24 7.36
C ASP A 11 -7.55 -10.45 5.85
N VAL A 12 -6.57 -11.15 5.27
CA VAL A 12 -6.55 -11.54 3.85
C VAL A 12 -7.81 -12.34 3.48
N ILE A 13 -8.14 -13.39 4.24
CA ILE A 13 -9.38 -14.17 4.05
C ILE A 13 -10.60 -13.25 4.15
N GLY A 14 -10.64 -12.37 5.15
CA GLY A 14 -11.76 -11.45 5.37
C GLY A 14 -11.96 -10.46 4.24
N LYS A 15 -10.87 -9.88 3.73
CA LYS A 15 -10.87 -8.95 2.59
C LYS A 15 -11.40 -9.65 1.33
N ALA A 16 -10.91 -10.86 1.04
CA ALA A 16 -11.38 -11.63 -0.11
C ALA A 16 -12.86 -12.04 0.01
N GLN A 17 -13.28 -12.54 1.19
CA GLN A 17 -14.69 -12.88 1.43
C GLN A 17 -15.62 -11.68 1.26
N ARG A 18 -15.28 -10.53 1.84
CA ARG A 18 -16.07 -9.30 1.71
C ARG A 18 -16.12 -8.84 0.25
N GLY A 19 -14.98 -8.82 -0.43
CA GLY A 19 -14.89 -8.41 -1.83
C GLY A 19 -15.63 -9.31 -2.81
N LEU A 20 -15.75 -10.60 -2.50
CA LEU A 20 -16.52 -11.58 -3.28
C LEU A 20 -17.97 -11.74 -2.82
N GLU A 21 -18.38 -11.02 -1.77
CA GLU A 21 -19.71 -11.12 -1.15
C GLU A 21 -20.07 -12.56 -0.72
N ILE A 22 -19.07 -13.33 -0.24
CA ILE A 22 -19.24 -14.72 0.19
C ILE A 22 -19.45 -14.77 1.71
N SER A 23 -20.63 -15.22 2.13
CA SER A 23 -20.93 -15.47 3.55
C SER A 23 -20.09 -16.63 4.11
N ASP A 24 -19.91 -16.69 5.44
CA ASP A 24 -19.22 -17.82 6.08
C ASP A 24 -19.89 -19.18 5.79
N SER A 25 -21.22 -19.20 5.66
CA SER A 25 -21.98 -20.39 5.31
C SER A 25 -21.71 -20.83 3.87
N ASP A 26 -21.69 -19.88 2.93
CA ASP A 26 -21.38 -20.18 1.53
C ASP A 26 -19.94 -20.61 1.35
N LEU A 27 -19.01 -19.99 2.09
CA LEU A 27 -17.61 -20.38 2.10
C LEU A 27 -17.45 -21.81 2.62
N ALA A 28 -18.08 -22.14 3.76
CA ALA A 28 -18.07 -23.50 4.32
C ALA A 28 -18.57 -24.53 3.30
N LYS A 29 -19.71 -24.24 2.66
CA LYS A 29 -20.31 -25.12 1.64
C LYS A 29 -19.39 -25.31 0.42
N LYS A 30 -18.85 -24.21 -0.13
CA LYS A 30 -17.98 -24.24 -1.31
C LYS A 30 -16.64 -24.92 -1.02
N ALA A 31 -16.08 -24.71 0.16
CA ALA A 31 -14.83 -25.33 0.62
C ALA A 31 -15.02 -26.77 1.13
N ARG A 32 -16.27 -27.26 1.23
CA ARG A 32 -16.60 -28.58 1.82
C ARG A 32 -16.03 -28.72 3.23
N LEU A 33 -16.32 -27.73 4.07
CA LEU A 33 -15.90 -27.64 5.46
C LEU A 33 -17.11 -27.40 6.37
N ASP A 34 -16.98 -27.79 7.63
CA ASP A 34 -17.95 -27.42 8.64
C ASP A 34 -17.88 -25.92 8.95
N ALA A 35 -19.01 -25.32 9.31
CA ALA A 35 -19.05 -23.92 9.75
C ALA A 35 -18.13 -23.63 10.94
N SER A 36 -17.86 -24.64 11.79
CA SER A 36 -16.90 -24.54 12.89
C SER A 36 -15.47 -24.33 12.40
N ALA A 37 -15.07 -24.94 11.28
CA ALA A 37 -13.73 -24.78 10.70
C ALA A 37 -13.54 -23.35 10.17
N ILE A 38 -14.54 -22.80 9.49
CA ILE A 38 -14.50 -21.39 9.03
C ILE A 38 -14.37 -20.43 10.22
N ARG A 39 -15.19 -20.62 11.27
CA ARG A 39 -15.11 -19.78 12.49
C ARG A 39 -13.75 -19.87 13.19
N LYS A 40 -13.12 -21.05 13.21
CA LYS A 40 -11.78 -21.25 13.78
C LYS A 40 -10.72 -20.50 12.96
N LEU A 41 -10.71 -20.67 11.63
CA LEU A 41 -9.82 -19.96 10.73
C LEU A 41 -9.97 -18.43 10.87
N ARG A 42 -11.20 -17.92 10.89
CA ARG A 42 -11.51 -16.48 11.07
C ARG A 42 -11.05 -15.91 12.42
N ARG A 43 -10.79 -16.77 13.40
CA ARG A 43 -10.26 -16.42 14.74
C ARG A 43 -8.77 -16.71 14.89
N GLY A 44 -8.05 -16.89 13.78
CA GLY A 44 -6.60 -17.09 13.79
C GLY A 44 -6.14 -18.52 14.09
N HIS A 45 -7.05 -19.50 14.18
CA HIS A 45 -6.65 -20.89 14.37
C HIS A 45 -6.25 -21.49 13.02
N TYR A 46 -4.94 -21.56 12.77
CA TYR A 46 -4.39 -22.18 11.57
C TYR A 46 -4.73 -23.67 11.51
N ASP A 47 -5.31 -24.08 10.38
CA ASP A 47 -5.53 -25.47 10.00
C ASP A 47 -5.21 -25.57 8.50
N GLU A 48 -4.14 -26.28 8.17
CA GLU A 48 -3.61 -26.33 6.81
C GLU A 48 -4.65 -26.84 5.81
N LEU A 49 -5.34 -27.95 6.14
CA LEU A 49 -6.34 -28.54 5.27
C LEU A 49 -7.51 -27.58 5.01
N ALA A 50 -8.00 -26.91 6.05
CA ALA A 50 -9.09 -25.95 5.93
C ALA A 50 -8.65 -24.72 5.12
N LEU A 51 -7.46 -24.20 5.37
CA LEU A 51 -6.90 -23.06 4.63
C LEU A 51 -6.74 -23.38 3.14
N PHE A 52 -6.17 -24.54 2.80
CA PHE A 52 -6.00 -24.98 1.41
C PHE A 52 -7.32 -25.25 0.69
N ARG A 53 -8.40 -25.54 1.42
CA ARG A 53 -9.76 -25.64 0.86
C ARG A 53 -10.44 -24.27 0.68
N VAL A 54 -10.18 -23.32 1.58
CA VAL A 54 -10.76 -21.97 1.54
C VAL A 54 -10.10 -21.09 0.49
N ALA A 55 -8.77 -21.12 0.40
CA ALA A 55 -8.00 -20.25 -0.50
C ALA A 55 -8.49 -20.26 -1.97
N PRO A 56 -8.64 -21.41 -2.67
CA PRO A 56 -9.09 -21.40 -4.06
C PRO A 56 -10.53 -20.89 -4.24
N VAL A 57 -11.41 -21.08 -3.25
CA VAL A 57 -12.78 -20.53 -3.28
C VAL A 57 -12.76 -19.00 -3.27
N LEU A 58 -11.82 -18.42 -2.53
CA LEU A 58 -11.63 -16.98 -2.42
C LEU A 58 -10.71 -16.42 -3.51
N GLY A 59 -10.21 -17.27 -4.40
CA GLY A 59 -9.21 -16.87 -5.39
C GLY A 59 -7.94 -16.36 -4.71
N LEU A 60 -7.42 -17.08 -3.74
CA LEU A 60 -6.16 -16.81 -3.07
C LEU A 60 -5.15 -17.93 -3.34
N GLY A 61 -3.88 -17.59 -3.41
CA GLY A 61 -2.77 -18.54 -3.43
C GLY A 61 -2.63 -19.23 -2.08
N ALA A 62 -2.99 -20.51 -2.01
CA ALA A 62 -3.02 -21.28 -0.76
C ALA A 62 -1.66 -21.34 -0.05
N ARG A 63 -0.56 -21.54 -0.81
CA ARG A 63 0.79 -21.61 -0.24
C ARG A 63 1.22 -20.29 0.39
N ALA A 64 1.10 -19.18 -0.36
CA ALA A 64 1.37 -17.84 0.13
C ALA A 64 0.55 -17.51 1.39
N LEU A 65 -0.73 -17.87 1.40
CA LEU A 65 -1.60 -17.66 2.57
C LEU A 65 -1.16 -18.51 3.78
N ALA A 66 -0.68 -19.74 3.55
CA ALA A 66 -0.15 -20.60 4.60
C ALA A 66 1.20 -20.11 5.14
N ASP A 67 2.07 -19.57 4.29
CA ASP A 67 3.34 -18.96 4.69
C ASP A 67 3.08 -17.70 5.55
N LEU A 68 2.09 -16.88 5.17
CA LEU A 68 1.63 -15.74 5.97
C LEU A 68 1.07 -16.19 7.33
N ALA A 69 0.25 -17.25 7.37
CA ALA A 69 -0.31 -17.77 8.62
C ALA A 69 0.73 -18.30 9.61
N GLN A 70 1.89 -18.74 9.10
CA GLN A 70 3.01 -19.26 9.89
C GLN A 70 4.09 -18.20 10.16
N ASN A 71 3.90 -16.95 9.72
CA ASN A 71 4.88 -15.86 9.81
C ASN A 71 6.22 -16.13 9.10
N GLU A 72 6.18 -16.92 8.02
CA GLU A 72 7.33 -17.27 7.18
C GLU A 72 7.63 -16.21 6.11
N TYR A 73 6.63 -15.46 5.66
CA TYR A 73 6.85 -14.32 4.77
C TYR A 73 7.27 -13.08 5.55
N ARG A 74 8.44 -12.54 5.22
CA ARG A 74 8.98 -11.28 5.79
C ARG A 74 9.70 -10.52 4.68
N PRO A 75 9.19 -9.37 4.21
CA PRO A 75 9.92 -8.60 3.23
C PRO A 75 11.18 -8.01 3.86
N GLU A 76 12.29 -8.05 3.13
CA GLU A 76 13.60 -7.54 3.60
C GLU A 76 14.03 -6.25 2.91
N VAL A 77 13.05 -5.42 2.53
CA VAL A 77 13.32 -4.16 1.84
C VAL A 77 13.81 -3.10 2.81
N ARG A 78 14.94 -2.49 2.46
CA ARG A 78 15.54 -1.39 3.19
C ARG A 78 15.40 -0.09 2.41
N GLU A 79 15.44 1.01 3.14
CA GLU A 79 15.58 2.34 2.55
C GLU A 79 16.84 2.40 1.67
N ILE A 80 16.72 3.16 0.60
CA ILE A 80 17.83 3.51 -0.29
C ILE A 80 18.13 5.00 -0.14
N ASP A 81 19.31 5.43 -0.58
CA ASP A 81 19.61 6.86 -0.63
C ASP A 81 18.56 7.60 -1.48
N GLY A 82 18.03 8.70 -0.96
CA GLY A 82 16.90 9.41 -1.56
C GLY A 82 15.51 8.92 -1.15
N LEU A 83 15.37 7.95 -0.24
CA LEU A 83 14.08 7.46 0.26
C LEU A 83 14.07 7.33 1.78
N THR A 84 12.99 7.80 2.42
CA THR A 84 12.71 7.51 3.84
C THR A 84 11.24 7.31 4.09
N MET A 85 10.93 6.31 4.91
CA MET A 85 9.59 6.00 5.39
C MET A 85 9.40 6.48 6.82
N PHE A 86 8.23 7.04 7.10
CA PHE A 86 7.83 7.48 8.42
C PHE A 86 6.57 6.73 8.81
N ASN A 87 6.70 5.82 9.77
CA ASN A 87 5.58 5.06 10.32
C ASN A 87 5.09 5.75 11.60
N THR A 88 3.85 6.21 11.56
CA THR A 88 3.27 7.05 12.62
C THR A 88 2.02 6.39 13.21
N PRO A 89 1.88 6.35 14.55
CA PRO A 89 0.69 5.77 15.18
C PRO A 89 -0.57 6.57 14.86
N TYR A 90 -1.64 5.88 14.46
CA TYR A 90 -2.98 6.44 14.26
C TYR A 90 -4.01 5.54 14.93
N HIS A 91 -4.50 5.94 16.10
CA HIS A 91 -5.35 5.09 16.95
C HIS A 91 -4.72 3.71 17.24
N ASP A 92 -5.35 2.63 16.79
CA ASP A 92 -4.93 1.23 16.97
C ASP A 92 -4.10 0.68 15.81
N MET A 93 -3.80 1.51 14.81
CA MET A 93 -3.01 1.19 13.63
C MET A 93 -1.81 2.13 13.47
N THR A 94 -1.00 1.91 12.43
CA THR A 94 0.09 2.81 12.07
C THR A 94 0.01 3.13 10.60
N VAL A 95 0.21 4.39 10.22
CA VAL A 95 0.18 4.86 8.83
C VAL A 95 1.56 5.35 8.41
N ASN A 96 1.92 5.03 7.17
CA ASN A 96 3.17 5.42 6.55
C ASN A 96 3.00 6.69 5.73
N ALA A 97 4.00 7.55 5.82
CA ALA A 97 4.27 8.61 4.86
C ALA A 97 5.70 8.46 4.34
N PHE A 98 5.98 9.02 3.17
CA PHE A 98 7.29 8.90 2.55
C PHE A 98 7.86 10.26 2.18
N LEU A 99 9.17 10.42 2.35
CA LEU A 99 9.92 11.52 1.79
C LEU A 99 10.92 10.95 0.80
N VAL A 100 10.86 11.46 -0.43
CA VAL A 100 11.71 11.03 -1.54
C VAL A 100 12.46 12.24 -2.05
N TRP A 101 13.77 12.16 -2.24
CA TRP A 101 14.57 13.30 -2.70
C TRP A 101 15.66 12.87 -3.67
N ASP A 102 16.06 13.80 -4.53
CA ASP A 102 17.27 13.67 -5.33
C ASP A 102 18.50 13.98 -4.46
N PRO A 103 19.39 13.01 -4.20
CA PRO A 103 20.56 13.23 -3.34
C PRO A 103 21.52 14.32 -3.84
N LYS A 104 21.48 14.68 -5.14
CA LYS A 104 22.34 15.73 -5.69
C LYS A 104 21.78 17.13 -5.49
N SER A 105 20.51 17.33 -5.81
CA SER A 105 19.87 18.65 -5.74
C SER A 105 19.22 18.96 -4.40
N HIS A 106 18.99 17.93 -3.56
CA HIS A 106 18.25 18.01 -2.30
C HIS A 106 16.78 18.46 -2.49
N GLU A 107 16.26 18.44 -3.72
CA GLU A 107 14.84 18.66 -3.99
C GLU A 107 14.06 17.38 -3.64
N ALA A 108 12.94 17.57 -2.95
CA ALA A 108 12.19 16.47 -2.32
C ALA A 108 10.69 16.52 -2.66
N ILE A 109 10.06 15.36 -2.55
CA ILE A 109 8.63 15.13 -2.67
C ILE A 109 8.17 14.40 -1.41
N ALA A 110 7.14 14.93 -0.76
CA ALA A 110 6.46 14.23 0.32
C ALA A 110 5.26 13.47 -0.25
N PHE A 111 5.06 12.24 0.20
CA PHE A 111 3.91 11.42 -0.13
C PHE A 111 3.12 11.09 1.12
N ASP A 112 1.84 11.47 1.09
CA ASP A 112 0.96 11.50 2.26
C ASP A 112 1.59 12.28 3.43
N THR A 113 0.89 12.32 4.56
CA THR A 113 1.35 13.04 5.76
C THR A 113 1.53 12.15 6.97
N GLY A 114 0.90 10.96 6.92
CA GLY A 114 0.71 10.10 8.08
C GLY A 114 -0.11 10.80 9.15
N ALA A 115 -0.08 10.25 10.36
CA ALA A 115 -0.76 10.83 11.52
C ALA A 115 -0.08 12.09 12.05
N ASP A 116 1.21 12.26 11.76
CA ASP A 116 2.06 13.33 12.28
C ASP A 116 3.23 13.59 11.33
N CYS A 117 3.27 14.77 10.71
CA CYS A 117 4.32 15.11 9.76
C CYS A 117 5.60 15.67 10.41
N ARG A 118 5.66 15.82 11.75
CA ARG A 118 6.86 16.35 12.43
C ARG A 118 8.15 15.60 12.08
N PRO A 119 8.18 14.25 12.04
CA PRO A 119 9.38 13.52 11.63
C PRO A 119 9.83 13.84 10.19
N ILE A 120 8.89 14.09 9.27
CA ILE A 120 9.19 14.53 7.91
C ILE A 120 9.85 15.91 7.95
N LEU A 121 9.27 16.86 8.68
CA LEU A 121 9.81 18.22 8.81
C LEU A 121 11.20 18.23 9.46
N ASP A 122 11.41 17.40 10.48
CA ASP A 122 12.71 17.23 11.13
C ASP A 122 13.74 16.70 10.14
N ARG A 123 13.37 15.71 9.31
CA ARG A 123 14.22 15.19 8.24
C ARG A 123 14.57 16.28 7.21
N VAL A 124 13.57 17.01 6.74
CA VAL A 124 13.72 18.11 5.78
C VAL A 124 14.72 19.14 6.30
N LYS A 125 14.59 19.56 7.56
CA LYS A 125 15.50 20.53 8.18
C LYS A 125 16.92 19.97 8.36
N ARG A 126 17.04 18.74 8.87
CA ARG A 126 18.33 18.10 9.16
C ARG A 126 19.17 17.91 7.90
N ASP A 127 18.55 17.44 6.83
CA ASP A 127 19.23 17.09 5.58
C ASP A 127 19.19 18.24 4.55
N LYS A 128 18.66 19.41 4.96
CA LYS A 128 18.53 20.63 4.14
C LYS A 128 17.80 20.38 2.82
N LEU A 129 16.71 19.62 2.89
CA LEU A 129 15.88 19.30 1.74
C LEU A 129 14.92 20.44 1.43
N THR A 130 14.53 20.55 0.16
CA THR A 130 13.49 21.49 -0.28
C THR A 130 12.32 20.70 -0.83
N VAL A 131 11.22 20.62 -0.08
CA VAL A 131 10.00 19.94 -0.53
C VAL A 131 9.34 20.77 -1.64
N LYS A 132 9.25 20.21 -2.84
CA LYS A 132 8.65 20.86 -4.02
C LYS A 132 7.21 20.48 -4.22
N LEU A 133 6.81 19.28 -3.80
CA LEU A 133 5.49 18.71 -4.02
C LEU A 133 5.06 17.90 -2.79
N ILE A 134 3.76 17.91 -2.51
CA ILE A 134 3.10 16.95 -1.63
C ILE A 134 2.10 16.17 -2.49
N LEU A 135 2.27 14.86 -2.60
CA LEU A 135 1.43 14.00 -3.42
C LEU A 135 0.62 13.07 -2.52
N LEU A 136 -0.71 13.14 -2.60
CA LEU A 136 -1.61 12.33 -1.79
C LEU A 136 -2.03 11.09 -2.56
N THR A 137 -1.83 9.92 -1.96
CA THR A 137 -2.28 8.64 -2.54
C THR A 137 -3.80 8.56 -2.54
N HIS A 138 -4.45 9.03 -1.47
CA HIS A 138 -5.89 9.17 -1.33
C HIS A 138 -6.26 10.02 -0.10
N ALA A 139 -7.55 10.31 0.08
CA ALA A 139 -8.07 11.23 1.10
C ALA A 139 -8.54 10.56 2.41
N HIS A 140 -8.06 9.36 2.75
CA HIS A 140 -8.41 8.78 4.05
C HIS A 140 -7.79 9.57 5.21
N PRO A 141 -8.52 9.74 6.35
CA PRO A 141 -8.14 10.68 7.39
C PRO A 141 -6.74 10.48 7.97
N ASP A 142 -6.30 9.24 8.09
CA ASP A 142 -4.98 8.85 8.59
C ASP A 142 -3.84 9.19 7.63
N HIS A 143 -4.09 9.20 6.31
CA HIS A 143 -3.10 9.61 5.31
C HIS A 143 -2.92 11.13 5.24
N ILE A 144 -3.98 11.89 5.50
CA ILE A 144 -4.01 13.36 5.37
C ILE A 144 -4.07 14.10 6.72
N ALA A 145 -3.87 13.40 7.84
CA ALA A 145 -4.20 13.89 9.18
C ALA A 145 -3.49 15.22 9.52
N ASP A 146 -2.25 15.40 9.06
CA ASP A 146 -1.43 16.58 9.36
C ASP A 146 -1.09 17.38 8.09
N LEU A 147 -1.90 17.24 7.03
CA LEU A 147 -1.73 17.91 5.75
C LEU A 147 -1.60 19.43 5.87
N SER A 148 -2.46 20.06 6.67
CA SER A 148 -2.43 21.51 6.89
C SER A 148 -1.05 21.97 7.40
N ARG A 149 -0.46 21.23 8.35
CA ARG A 149 0.85 21.57 8.90
C ARG A 149 1.94 21.38 7.85
N LEU A 150 1.98 20.22 7.19
CA LEU A 150 3.00 19.93 6.18
C LEU A 150 2.99 20.96 5.06
N LYS A 151 1.80 21.29 4.56
CA LYS A 151 1.60 22.33 3.54
C LYS A 151 2.09 23.70 4.01
N THR A 152 1.68 24.16 5.19
CA THR A 152 2.08 25.48 5.71
C THR A 152 3.58 25.57 5.97
N GLN A 153 4.21 24.51 6.50
CA GLN A 153 5.63 24.53 6.87
C GLN A 153 6.56 24.40 5.66
N THR A 154 6.12 23.73 4.58
CA THR A 154 6.92 23.56 3.36
C THR A 154 6.62 24.60 2.29
N GLY A 155 5.40 25.14 2.26
CA GLY A 155 4.91 25.99 1.17
C GLY A 155 4.68 25.23 -0.15
N ALA A 156 4.81 23.91 -0.16
CA ALA A 156 4.68 23.10 -1.37
C ALA A 156 3.21 22.99 -1.82
N PRO A 157 2.94 22.99 -3.14
CA PRO A 157 1.64 22.61 -3.68
C PRO A 157 1.32 21.16 -3.33
N VAL A 158 0.03 20.89 -3.13
CA VAL A 158 -0.51 19.58 -2.79
C VAL A 158 -1.33 19.07 -3.96
N TYR A 159 -1.14 17.82 -4.36
CA TYR A 159 -1.91 17.20 -5.44
C TYR A 159 -2.61 15.92 -4.97
N ILE A 160 -3.82 15.70 -5.49
CA ILE A 160 -4.63 14.50 -5.27
C ILE A 160 -5.32 14.11 -6.58
N SER A 161 -5.78 12.87 -6.70
CA SER A 161 -6.61 12.45 -7.85
C SER A 161 -7.82 13.35 -8.05
N GLU A 162 -8.16 13.64 -9.30
CA GLU A 162 -9.42 14.31 -9.71
C GLU A 162 -10.69 13.57 -9.29
N ARG A 163 -10.58 12.32 -8.85
CA ARG A 163 -11.69 11.50 -8.36
C ARG A 163 -11.90 11.62 -6.85
N GLU A 164 -11.08 12.40 -6.16
CA GLU A 164 -11.16 12.69 -4.72
C GLU A 164 -10.91 14.17 -4.43
N ALA A 165 -11.12 14.57 -3.18
CA ALA A 165 -10.87 15.93 -2.74
C ALA A 165 -10.21 15.92 -1.37
N ALA A 166 -9.19 16.76 -1.20
CA ALA A 166 -8.58 17.07 0.07
C ALA A 166 -8.45 18.59 0.19
N PHE A 167 -8.63 19.13 1.39
CA PHE A 167 -8.62 20.57 1.59
C PHE A 167 -7.27 21.18 1.16
N GLY A 168 -7.32 22.12 0.22
CA GLY A 168 -6.13 22.79 -0.28
C GLY A 168 -5.26 21.96 -1.23
N ALA A 169 -5.77 20.86 -1.76
CA ALA A 169 -5.12 20.08 -2.81
C ALA A 169 -5.68 20.43 -4.20
N GLU A 170 -4.80 20.49 -5.19
CA GLU A 170 -5.13 20.55 -6.61
C GLU A 170 -5.35 19.14 -7.16
N THR A 171 -6.20 19.01 -8.18
CA THR A 171 -6.54 17.72 -8.76
C THR A 171 -5.65 17.37 -9.96
N ILE A 172 -5.23 16.11 -10.05
CA ILE A 172 -4.50 15.54 -11.18
C ILE A 172 -5.19 14.30 -11.74
N SER A 173 -5.00 14.04 -13.03
CA SER A 173 -5.50 12.86 -13.73
C SER A 173 -4.45 11.75 -13.79
N GLU A 174 -4.89 10.56 -14.21
CA GLU A 174 -3.97 9.47 -14.56
C GLU A 174 -2.98 9.89 -15.66
N GLY A 175 -1.73 9.47 -15.53
CA GLY A 175 -0.67 9.77 -16.48
C GLY A 175 -0.03 11.14 -16.28
N HIS A 176 -0.47 11.93 -15.29
CA HIS A 176 0.22 13.17 -14.94
C HIS A 176 1.65 12.87 -14.50
N GLU A 177 2.60 13.69 -14.98
CA GLU A 177 4.01 13.52 -14.70
C GLU A 177 4.59 14.75 -13.99
N PHE A 178 5.44 14.51 -13.00
CA PHE A 178 6.19 15.54 -12.31
C PHE A 178 7.69 15.30 -12.45
N ASN A 179 8.47 16.38 -12.47
CA ASN A 179 9.93 16.32 -12.41
C ASN A 179 10.42 17.17 -11.23
N VAL A 180 11.24 16.59 -10.36
CA VAL A 180 11.84 17.25 -9.18
C VAL A 180 13.30 16.83 -9.10
N GLY A 181 14.24 17.73 -9.35
CA GLY A 181 15.64 17.36 -9.59
C GLY A 181 15.76 16.28 -10.67
N ASN A 182 16.45 15.18 -10.34
CA ASN A 182 16.55 13.99 -11.20
C ASN A 182 15.37 13.00 -11.06
N LEU A 183 14.39 13.28 -10.19
CA LEU A 183 13.25 12.39 -9.97
C LEU A 183 12.18 12.64 -11.04
N ASN A 184 11.72 11.56 -11.68
CA ASN A 184 10.54 11.57 -12.53
C ASN A 184 9.43 10.75 -11.85
N VAL A 185 8.25 11.36 -11.70
CA VAL A 185 7.08 10.75 -11.07
C VAL A 185 5.97 10.61 -12.09
N LYS A 186 5.40 9.42 -12.22
CA LYS A 186 4.20 9.16 -13.02
C LYS A 186 3.04 8.74 -12.12
N ALA A 187 1.92 9.43 -12.26
CA ALA A 187 0.70 9.16 -11.50
C ALA A 187 -0.14 8.06 -12.21
N LEU A 188 -0.47 6.99 -11.50
CA LEU A 188 -1.22 5.84 -11.99
C LEU A 188 -2.50 5.69 -11.16
N LEU A 189 -3.66 5.58 -11.81
CA LEU A 189 -4.93 5.52 -11.08
C LEU A 189 -5.23 4.10 -10.60
N THR A 190 -4.93 3.81 -9.33
CA THR A 190 -5.12 2.51 -8.68
C THR A 190 -6.34 2.50 -7.76
N TRP A 191 -7.47 2.97 -8.30
CA TRP A 191 -8.73 3.06 -7.56
C TRP A 191 -9.32 1.68 -7.23
N GLY A 192 -10.15 1.63 -6.19
CA GLY A 192 -10.85 0.42 -5.77
C GLY A 192 -10.93 0.32 -4.26
N HIS A 193 -9.83 0.64 -3.56
CA HIS A 193 -9.86 0.89 -2.12
C HIS A 193 -10.58 2.21 -1.82
N SER A 194 -10.13 3.27 -2.47
CA SER A 194 -10.75 4.59 -2.47
C SER A 194 -11.18 4.98 -3.90
N ARG A 195 -11.90 6.10 -4.06
CA ARG A 195 -12.47 6.52 -5.35
C ARG A 195 -11.41 7.02 -6.32
N GLY A 196 -10.35 7.62 -5.77
CA GLY A 196 -9.25 8.25 -6.47
C GLY A 196 -7.89 7.76 -6.00
N GLY A 197 -7.80 6.54 -5.49
CA GLY A 197 -6.53 5.94 -5.09
C GLY A 197 -5.48 6.05 -6.21
N MET A 198 -4.31 6.60 -5.89
CA MET A 198 -3.20 6.81 -6.80
C MET A 198 -1.97 6.03 -6.36
N THR A 199 -1.30 5.44 -7.34
CA THR A 199 0.08 5.01 -7.23
C THR A 199 0.97 6.03 -7.92
N PHE A 200 2.06 6.41 -7.27
CA PHE A 200 3.09 7.26 -7.86
C PHE A 200 4.34 6.43 -8.14
N PHE A 201 4.59 6.15 -9.42
CA PHE A 201 5.80 5.46 -9.86
C PHE A 201 6.93 6.47 -10.02
N VAL A 202 8.02 6.30 -9.28
CA VAL A 202 9.15 7.23 -9.23
C VAL A 202 10.41 6.56 -9.76
N THR A 203 11.08 7.24 -10.67
CA THR A 203 12.40 6.86 -11.22
C THR A 203 13.43 7.97 -10.95
N GLY A 204 14.71 7.67 -11.13
CA GLY A 204 15.81 8.62 -10.87
C GLY A 204 16.60 8.36 -9.58
N LEU A 205 16.15 7.40 -8.75
CA LEU A 205 16.90 6.83 -7.63
C LEU A 205 17.72 5.60 -8.08
N ALA A 206 18.51 5.02 -7.17
CA ALA A 206 19.27 3.80 -7.42
C ALA A 206 18.38 2.59 -7.81
N ARG A 207 17.13 2.58 -7.35
CA ARG A 207 16.07 1.65 -7.76
C ARG A 207 14.78 2.42 -7.96
N PRO A 208 13.91 2.03 -8.91
CA PRO A 208 12.58 2.62 -9.00
C PRO A 208 11.77 2.30 -7.75
N ILE A 209 10.83 3.18 -7.41
CA ILE A 209 9.89 2.98 -6.30
C ILE A 209 8.46 3.24 -6.78
N ALA A 210 7.48 2.69 -6.08
CA ALA A 210 6.07 2.96 -6.28
C ALA A 210 5.44 3.26 -4.92
N VAL A 211 4.98 4.49 -4.72
CA VAL A 211 4.18 4.86 -3.54
C VAL A 211 2.73 4.54 -3.84
N VAL A 212 2.17 3.55 -3.14
CA VAL A 212 0.91 2.90 -3.54
C VAL A 212 -0.27 3.19 -2.60
N GLY A 213 -0.03 3.86 -1.48
CA GLY A 213 -1.04 4.04 -0.43
C GLY A 213 -1.66 2.71 -0.06
N ASP A 214 -2.99 2.65 -0.07
CA ASP A 214 -3.76 1.47 0.33
C ASP A 214 -4.14 0.57 -0.85
N SER A 215 -3.32 0.56 -1.89
CA SER A 215 -3.50 -0.35 -3.03
C SER A 215 -2.92 -1.74 -2.74
N ILE A 216 -1.63 -1.85 -2.42
CA ILE A 216 -0.93 -3.11 -2.07
C ILE A 216 -0.20 -2.94 -0.75
N PHE A 217 -0.24 -3.97 0.10
CA PHE A 217 0.57 -4.09 1.32
C PHE A 217 1.48 -5.30 1.20
N ALA A 218 2.54 -5.37 2.00
CA ALA A 218 3.38 -6.57 2.04
C ALA A 218 2.55 -7.84 2.34
N GLY A 219 2.40 -8.72 1.35
CA GLY A 219 1.66 -9.97 1.50
C GLY A 219 0.13 -9.81 1.54
N SER A 220 -0.41 -8.65 1.14
CA SER A 220 -1.85 -8.37 1.14
C SER A 220 -2.23 -7.19 0.22
N MET A 221 -3.44 -6.66 0.34
CA MET A 221 -3.89 -5.45 -0.35
C MET A 221 -4.83 -4.65 0.55
N GLY A 222 -5.05 -3.37 0.24
CA GLY A 222 -6.12 -2.62 0.88
C GLY A 222 -7.48 -3.22 0.54
N GLY A 223 -8.45 -3.05 1.44
CA GLY A 223 -9.81 -3.53 1.19
C GLY A 223 -10.42 -2.81 -0.01
N GLY A 224 -10.99 -3.54 -0.97
CA GLY A 224 -11.63 -2.96 -2.16
C GLY A 224 -13.00 -2.33 -1.89
N ASN A 225 -13.06 -1.40 -0.93
CA ASN A 225 -14.29 -0.87 -0.35
C ASN A 225 -15.17 -0.12 -1.36
N ILE A 226 -14.57 0.48 -2.39
CA ILE A 226 -15.28 1.12 -3.51
C ILE A 226 -15.55 0.11 -4.63
N SER A 227 -14.55 -0.71 -4.98
CA SER A 227 -14.68 -1.78 -5.96
C SER A 227 -13.56 -2.81 -5.80
N TYR A 228 -13.91 -4.00 -5.32
CA TYR A 228 -12.96 -5.10 -5.17
C TYR A 228 -12.38 -5.59 -6.49
N LYS A 229 -13.23 -5.70 -7.52
CA LYS A 229 -12.82 -6.08 -8.87
C LYS A 229 -11.77 -5.12 -9.43
N GLU A 230 -11.99 -3.82 -9.27
CA GLU A 230 -11.10 -2.80 -9.83
C GLU A 230 -9.83 -2.65 -8.99
N ALA A 231 -9.90 -2.83 -7.67
CA ALA A 231 -8.71 -2.92 -6.83
C ALA A 231 -7.78 -4.05 -7.32
N LEU A 232 -8.30 -5.27 -7.50
CA LEU A 232 -7.50 -6.38 -8.03
C LEU A 232 -6.94 -6.09 -9.42
N LYS A 233 -7.79 -5.62 -10.34
CA LYS A 233 -7.41 -5.34 -11.73
C LYS A 233 -6.31 -4.28 -11.80
N ASN A 234 -6.48 -3.14 -11.11
CA ASN A 234 -5.53 -2.03 -11.15
C ASN A 234 -4.20 -2.42 -10.51
N ASN A 235 -4.21 -3.19 -9.42
CA ASN A 235 -3.00 -3.68 -8.77
C ASN A 235 -2.17 -4.52 -9.75
N VAL A 236 -2.82 -5.43 -10.50
CA VAL A 236 -2.15 -6.24 -11.52
C VAL A 236 -1.65 -5.39 -12.68
N GLU A 237 -2.53 -4.61 -13.31
CA GLU A 237 -2.22 -3.91 -14.56
C GLU A 237 -1.25 -2.73 -14.38
N LYS A 238 -1.20 -2.11 -13.20
CA LYS A 238 -0.48 -0.83 -12.98
C LYS A 238 0.69 -0.92 -12.00
N ILE A 239 0.65 -1.83 -11.02
CA ILE A 239 1.73 -1.98 -10.04
C ILE A 239 2.57 -3.21 -10.37
N LEU A 240 1.92 -4.35 -10.58
CA LEU A 240 2.64 -5.62 -10.77
C LEU A 240 3.18 -5.79 -12.21
N THR A 241 2.87 -4.89 -13.13
CA THR A 241 3.54 -4.77 -14.44
C THR A 241 4.85 -3.95 -14.38
N LEU A 242 5.13 -3.28 -13.26
CA LEU A 242 6.39 -2.56 -13.06
C LEU A 242 7.58 -3.54 -12.93
N PRO A 243 8.84 -3.07 -13.08
CA PRO A 243 10.01 -3.92 -12.90
C PRO A 243 10.05 -4.59 -11.53
N ASP A 244 10.45 -5.86 -11.45
CA ASP A 244 10.43 -6.64 -10.21
C ASP A 244 11.24 -5.99 -9.07
N GLN A 245 12.35 -5.30 -9.39
CA GLN A 245 13.15 -4.60 -8.40
C GLN A 245 12.52 -3.29 -7.87
N THR A 246 11.34 -2.89 -8.34
CA THR A 246 10.63 -1.69 -7.87
C THR A 246 10.24 -1.87 -6.41
N ILE A 247 10.69 -0.96 -5.56
CA ILE A 247 10.29 -0.95 -4.15
C ILE A 247 8.85 -0.44 -4.05
N ILE A 248 7.97 -1.20 -3.41
CA ILE A 248 6.62 -0.79 -3.09
C ILE A 248 6.64 -0.12 -1.71
N CYS A 249 6.15 1.12 -1.68
CA CYS A 249 6.01 1.98 -0.51
C CYS A 249 4.52 2.04 -0.13
N PRO A 250 4.05 1.15 0.75
CA PRO A 250 2.63 1.05 1.10
C PRO A 250 2.19 2.08 2.15
N GLY A 251 0.89 2.35 2.19
CA GLY A 251 0.23 3.16 3.22
C GLY A 251 0.35 2.59 4.63
N HIS A 252 0.46 1.28 4.75
CA HIS A 252 0.59 0.57 6.01
C HIS A 252 1.57 -0.61 5.91
N GLY A 253 2.12 -1.04 7.05
CA GLY A 253 3.08 -2.15 7.12
C GLY A 253 4.46 -1.82 6.53
N PRO A 254 5.34 -2.82 6.35
CA PRO A 254 6.67 -2.62 5.82
C PRO A 254 6.68 -2.46 4.28
N MET A 255 7.74 -1.86 3.76
CA MET A 255 8.01 -1.87 2.31
C MET A 255 8.26 -3.30 1.81
N THR A 256 7.97 -3.50 0.52
CA THR A 256 8.15 -4.75 -0.22
C THR A 256 8.65 -4.43 -1.65
N THR A 257 8.69 -5.40 -2.55
CA THR A 257 8.98 -5.19 -3.96
C THR A 257 7.91 -5.79 -4.85
N VAL A 258 7.85 -5.34 -6.10
CA VAL A 258 6.97 -5.96 -7.11
C VAL A 258 7.28 -7.46 -7.25
N GLY A 259 8.57 -7.84 -7.25
CA GLY A 259 8.97 -9.24 -7.30
C GLY A 259 8.51 -10.05 -6.07
N GLU A 260 8.68 -9.50 -4.86
CA GLU A 260 8.20 -10.15 -3.63
C GLU A 260 6.68 -10.33 -3.64
N GLU A 261 5.91 -9.31 -4.05
CA GLU A 261 4.44 -9.42 -4.08
C GLU A 261 3.95 -10.39 -5.16
N LYS A 262 4.62 -10.50 -6.31
CA LYS A 262 4.31 -11.55 -7.31
C LYS A 262 4.54 -12.96 -6.75
N ALA A 263 5.58 -13.14 -5.94
CA ALA A 263 5.96 -14.44 -5.40
C ALA A 263 5.17 -14.84 -4.15
N HIS A 264 4.79 -13.88 -3.31
CA HIS A 264 4.33 -14.13 -1.94
C HIS A 264 2.97 -13.53 -1.59
N ASN A 265 2.38 -12.67 -2.43
CA ASN A 265 1.07 -12.09 -2.11
C ASN A 265 -0.07 -13.08 -2.43
N PRO A 266 -0.89 -13.50 -1.45
CA PRO A 266 -1.97 -14.45 -1.70
C PRO A 266 -2.99 -13.99 -2.73
N PHE A 267 -3.19 -12.68 -2.95
CA PHE A 267 -4.14 -12.19 -3.96
C PHE A 267 -3.63 -12.34 -5.40
N PHE A 268 -2.30 -12.36 -5.59
CA PHE A 268 -1.66 -12.16 -6.90
C PHE A 268 -0.76 -13.30 -7.33
N VAL A 269 -0.25 -14.12 -6.41
CA VAL A 269 0.65 -15.23 -6.75
C VAL A 269 0.03 -16.18 -7.77
N GLY A 270 0.79 -16.51 -8.83
CA GLY A 270 0.36 -17.38 -9.91
C GLY A 270 -0.68 -16.79 -10.87
N ARG A 271 -0.90 -15.48 -10.86
CA ARG A 271 -1.88 -14.76 -11.70
C ARG A 271 -1.26 -13.74 -12.66
N ILE A 272 0.06 -13.64 -12.66
CA ILE A 272 0.86 -12.63 -13.36
C ILE A 272 1.99 -13.34 -14.07
#